data_AF-A0A9D3YRB2-F1
#
_entry.id   AF-A0A9D3YRB2-F1
#
_cell.length_a   1.000
_cell.length_b   1.000
_cell.length_c   1.000
_cell.angle_alpha   90.00
_cell.angle_beta   90.00
_cell.angle_gamma   90.00
#
_symmetry.space_group_name_H-M   'P 1'
#
loop_
_entity.id
_entity.type
_entity.pdbx_description
1 polymer ?
#
loop_
_entity_poly.entity_id
_entity_poly.type
_entity_poly.pdbx_seq_one_letter_code
_entity_poly.pdbx_strand_id
1 'polypeptide(L)'
;MAHVRNGFREVCAIPARLVCDTRTLSVSDTSTLNVCDASTFSVCDTSTLSVSDTSTLSVCDTSTLSVCYTSTLSVCDTSTLSVCDTSTLSVCNASKLSVYDTSMLSVCDTSTLSVCDASTLSVCDTSTLSVSDTSTLSVCNASTLSVCDNSSLSVCDTSTLSVCDTSSLSECDTSTLNVCDTSSLSVCDTSTLPLDQEIPPLLMTDTSVCKFTTNAIFHTL
;
A
#
# COMPACT_ATOMS: atom_id res chain seq x y z
N MET A 1 -8.39 0.69 35.85
CA MET A 1 -8.85 1.53 34.73
C MET A 1 -8.80 2.98 35.17
N ALA A 2 -7.93 3.79 34.59
CA ALA A 2 -7.85 5.22 34.89
C ALA A 2 -8.30 5.99 33.64
N HIS A 3 -9.53 6.52 33.69
CA HIS A 3 -10.02 7.48 32.70
C HIS A 3 -9.24 8.78 32.87
N VAL A 4 -8.37 9.12 31.93
CA VAL A 4 -7.79 10.46 31.87
C VAL A 4 -8.70 11.29 30.98
N ARG A 5 -9.53 12.14 31.59
CA ARG A 5 -10.33 13.14 30.86
C ARG A 5 -9.66 14.51 30.97
N ASN A 6 -9.66 15.24 29.85
CA ASN A 6 -9.25 16.64 29.64
C ASN A 6 -7.76 16.98 29.38
N GLY A 7 -7.57 17.61 28.21
CA GLY A 7 -6.74 18.79 27.90
C GLY A 7 -5.22 18.60 27.89
N PHE A 8 -4.56 18.86 26.74
CA PHE A 8 -3.11 18.90 26.50
C PHE A 8 -2.28 18.18 27.56
N ARG A 9 -2.02 16.88 27.35
CA ARG A 9 -1.14 16.11 28.24
C ARG A 9 0.00 15.54 27.41
N GLU A 10 1.20 16.05 27.66
CA GLU A 10 2.42 15.25 27.48
C GLU A 10 2.45 14.24 28.61
N VAL A 11 2.50 12.96 28.25
CA VAL A 11 2.50 11.87 29.22
C VAL A 11 3.73 11.01 28.94
N CYS A 12 4.77 11.19 29.73
CA CYS A 12 5.95 10.34 29.71
C CYS A 12 5.69 9.14 30.65
N ALA A 13 5.67 7.93 30.08
CA ALA A 13 5.55 6.64 30.76
C ALA A 13 4.25 6.38 31.55
N ILE A 14 3.33 5.61 30.96
CA ILE A 14 2.24 4.96 31.70
C ILE A 14 2.10 3.50 31.28
N PRO A 15 2.00 2.54 32.23
CA PRO A 15 1.63 1.17 31.91
C PRO A 15 0.16 1.08 31.48
N ALA A 16 -0.08 0.50 30.29
CA ALA A 16 -1.37 0.05 29.74
C ALA A 16 -2.57 0.96 30.08
N ARG A 17 -2.78 2.02 29.30
CA ARG A 17 -3.97 2.88 29.42
C ARG A 17 -4.83 2.88 28.18
N LEU A 18 -6.13 2.88 28.41
CA LEU A 18 -7.12 3.38 27.47
C LEU A 18 -7.20 4.90 27.68
N VAL A 19 -7.00 5.68 26.62
CA VAL A 19 -7.16 7.12 26.60
C VAL A 19 -8.27 7.48 25.64
N CYS A 20 -9.22 8.29 26.08
CA CYS A 20 -10.33 8.68 25.22
C CYS A 20 -10.79 10.11 25.43
N ASP A 21 -11.50 10.63 24.44
CA ASP A 21 -12.07 11.98 24.41
C ASP A 21 -10.98 13.07 24.56
N THR A 22 -9.91 12.96 23.76
CA THR A 22 -8.76 13.88 23.84
C THR A 22 -8.56 14.70 22.59
N ARG A 23 -8.54 16.03 22.70
CA ARG A 23 -8.21 16.89 21.55
C ARG A 23 -6.78 16.68 21.04
N THR A 24 -5.81 16.70 21.96
CA THR A 24 -4.40 16.58 21.61
C THR A 24 -3.71 15.73 22.66
N LEU A 25 -2.97 14.72 22.20
CA LEU A 25 -2.23 13.79 23.04
C LEU A 25 -0.85 13.52 22.40
N SER A 26 0.19 13.51 23.23
CA SER A 26 1.53 13.09 22.85
C SER A 26 2.03 12.09 23.90
N VAL A 27 2.46 10.92 23.43
CA VAL A 27 2.97 9.83 24.29
C VAL A 27 4.31 9.36 23.76
N SER A 28 5.21 9.05 24.68
CA SER A 28 6.50 8.41 24.37
C SER A 28 6.73 7.25 25.34
N ASP A 29 7.46 6.24 24.88
CA ASP A 29 7.91 5.11 25.68
C ASP A 29 6.76 4.36 26.38
N THR A 30 5.96 3.65 25.59
CA THR A 30 4.86 2.83 26.14
C THR A 30 4.83 1.42 25.55
N SER A 31 4.52 0.43 26.38
CA SER A 31 4.36 -0.95 25.89
C SER A 31 3.06 -1.13 25.15
N THR A 32 1.94 -0.70 25.74
CA THR A 32 0.60 -0.88 25.18
C THR A 32 -0.25 0.35 25.42
N LEU A 33 -0.86 0.85 24.36
CA LEU A 33 -1.74 2.01 24.39
C LEU A 33 -2.98 1.76 23.54
N ASN A 34 -4.15 2.11 24.08
CA ASN A 34 -5.40 2.11 23.33
C ASN A 34 -5.94 3.54 23.33
N VAL A 35 -6.24 4.09 22.16
CA VAL A 35 -6.80 5.43 22.00
C VAL A 35 -8.16 5.34 21.34
N CYS A 36 -9.17 5.96 21.94
CA CYS A 36 -10.49 6.06 21.37
C CYS A 36 -10.96 7.51 21.32
N ASP A 37 -11.25 8.04 20.12
CA ASP A 37 -11.61 9.44 19.90
C ASP A 37 -10.51 10.42 20.33
N ALA A 38 -9.65 10.77 19.36
CA ALA A 38 -8.72 11.88 19.49
C ALA A 38 -8.70 12.78 18.25
N SER A 39 -8.60 14.11 18.41
CA SER A 39 -8.45 14.96 17.22
C SER A 39 -7.03 14.85 16.64
N THR A 40 -6.02 15.00 17.49
CA THR A 40 -4.61 14.90 17.10
C THR A 40 -3.86 14.02 18.10
N PHE A 41 -3.20 12.99 17.60
CA PHE A 41 -2.43 12.08 18.44
C PHE A 41 -1.05 11.82 17.82
N SER A 42 -0.01 11.97 18.64
CA SER A 42 1.35 11.62 18.29
C SER A 42 1.90 10.60 19.28
N VAL A 43 2.62 9.61 18.78
CA VAL A 43 3.27 8.61 19.61
C VAL A 43 4.66 8.27 19.09
N CYS A 44 5.59 8.09 20.02
CA CYS A 44 6.93 7.60 19.77
C CYS A 44 7.19 6.36 20.61
N ASP A 45 7.90 5.38 20.05
CA ASP A 45 8.41 4.20 20.77
C ASP A 45 7.31 3.42 21.48
N THR A 46 6.48 2.72 20.70
CA THR A 46 5.38 1.90 21.24
C THR A 46 5.42 0.46 20.76
N SER A 47 5.29 -0.52 21.68
CA SER A 47 5.22 -1.92 21.22
C SER A 47 3.88 -2.24 20.57
N THR A 48 2.76 -1.83 21.16
CA THR A 48 1.41 -2.08 20.63
C THR A 48 0.52 -0.86 20.78
N LEU A 49 -0.03 -0.39 19.67
CA LEU A 49 -0.97 0.73 19.61
C LEU A 49 -2.24 0.32 18.86
N SER A 50 -3.39 0.53 19.51
CA SER A 50 -4.71 0.44 18.88
C SER A 50 -5.38 1.80 18.91
N VAL A 51 -5.86 2.27 17.75
CA VAL A 51 -6.57 3.55 17.60
C VAL A 51 -7.91 3.30 16.91
N SER A 52 -9.01 3.69 17.55
CA SER A 52 -10.35 3.49 16.98
C SER A 52 -10.81 4.64 16.10
N ASP A 53 -10.55 5.88 16.50
CA ASP A 53 -10.99 7.07 15.77
C ASP A 53 -10.01 8.20 16.07
N THR A 54 -9.39 8.76 15.04
CA THR A 54 -8.54 9.95 15.17
C THR A 54 -8.54 10.81 13.91
N SER A 55 -8.53 12.15 14.00
CA SER A 55 -8.41 12.96 12.78
C SER A 55 -6.99 12.95 12.21
N THR A 56 -5.98 13.16 13.05
CA THR A 56 -4.56 13.11 12.66
C THR A 56 -3.75 12.26 13.61
N LEU A 57 -3.10 11.22 13.07
CA LEU A 57 -2.22 10.32 13.80
C LEU A 57 -0.81 10.34 13.21
N SER A 58 0.19 10.60 14.06
CA SER A 58 1.61 10.45 13.73
C SER A 58 2.25 9.41 14.63
N VAL A 59 2.94 8.44 14.03
CA VAL A 59 3.60 7.34 14.75
C VAL A 59 5.06 7.25 14.33
N CYS A 60 5.94 7.42 15.30
CA CYS A 60 7.37 7.15 15.19
C CYS A 60 7.66 5.85 15.94
N ASP A 61 8.11 4.83 15.23
CA ASP A 61 8.51 3.52 15.75
C ASP A 61 7.43 2.78 16.56
N THR A 62 6.78 1.80 15.91
CA THR A 62 5.82 0.92 16.59
C THR A 62 5.90 -0.52 16.12
N SER A 63 5.92 -1.51 17.01
CA SER A 63 5.96 -2.91 16.55
C SER A 63 4.63 -3.37 15.94
N THR A 64 3.50 -2.96 16.52
CA THR A 64 2.17 -3.30 16.00
C THR A 64 1.21 -2.12 16.14
N LEU A 65 0.65 -1.69 15.01
CA LEU A 65 -0.32 -0.61 14.92
C LEU A 65 -1.61 -1.09 14.25
N SER A 66 -2.74 -0.91 14.94
CA SER A 66 -4.08 -1.11 14.37
C SER A 66 -4.87 0.19 14.42
N VAL A 67 -5.38 0.62 13.28
CA VAL A 67 -6.16 1.85 13.14
C VAL A 67 -7.49 1.52 12.47
N CYS A 68 -8.59 1.81 13.14
CA CYS A 68 -9.92 1.58 12.57
C CYS A 68 -10.32 2.74 11.65
N TYR A 69 -10.31 3.97 12.15
CA TYR A 69 -10.63 5.16 11.37
C TYR A 69 -9.61 6.28 11.61
N THR A 70 -9.11 6.87 10.54
CA THR A 70 -8.32 8.11 10.62
C THR A 70 -8.45 8.98 9.39
N SER A 71 -8.43 10.30 9.49
CA SER A 71 -8.39 11.13 8.27
C SER A 71 -6.96 11.20 7.70
N THR A 72 -5.96 11.29 8.56
CA THR A 72 -4.55 11.36 8.15
C THR A 72 -3.69 10.53 9.07
N LEU A 73 -2.91 9.62 8.48
CA LEU A 73 -1.96 8.77 9.19
C LEU A 73 -0.58 8.86 8.56
N SER A 74 0.42 9.18 9.40
CA SER A 74 1.83 9.14 9.04
C SER A 74 2.57 8.18 9.97
N VAL A 75 3.26 7.20 9.39
CA VAL A 75 4.02 6.17 10.11
C VAL A 75 5.45 6.13 9.58
N CYS A 76 6.41 6.34 10.47
CA CYS A 76 7.83 6.28 10.12
C CYS A 76 8.31 4.83 10.00
N ASP A 77 8.14 4.03 11.05
CA ASP A 77 8.54 2.63 11.08
C ASP A 77 7.48 1.80 11.81
N THR A 78 7.11 0.67 11.22
CA THR A 78 6.29 -0.33 11.89
C THR A 78 6.57 -1.76 11.43
N SER A 79 6.58 -2.73 12.35
CA SER A 79 6.67 -4.13 11.91
C SER A 79 5.34 -4.62 11.30
N THR A 80 4.20 -4.18 11.83
CA THR A 80 2.88 -4.57 11.34
C THR A 80 1.88 -3.43 11.48
N LEU A 81 1.27 -3.06 10.37
CA LEU A 81 0.23 -2.04 10.28
C LEU A 81 -1.03 -2.59 9.63
N SER A 82 -2.16 -2.45 10.34
CA SER A 82 -3.50 -2.70 9.81
C SER A 82 -4.33 -1.43 9.89
N VAL A 83 -4.87 -1.00 8.75
CA VAL A 83 -5.73 0.19 8.64
C VAL A 83 -7.05 -0.21 7.98
N CYS A 84 -8.17 0.04 8.65
CA CYS A 84 -9.47 -0.25 8.07
C CYS A 84 -9.92 0.87 7.11
N ASP A 85 -9.82 2.13 7.51
CA ASP A 85 -10.26 3.27 6.71
C ASP A 85 -9.38 4.49 6.99
N THR A 86 -8.84 5.08 5.92
CA THR A 86 -8.09 6.33 6.00
C THR A 86 -8.20 7.21 4.77
N SER A 87 -8.35 8.53 4.91
CA SER A 87 -8.33 9.39 3.71
C SER A 87 -6.91 9.54 3.14
N THR A 88 -5.89 9.62 4.00
CA THR A 88 -4.49 9.76 3.58
C THR A 88 -3.57 8.97 4.48
N LEU A 89 -2.76 8.10 3.88
CA LEU A 89 -1.78 7.27 4.56
C LEU A 89 -0.39 7.41 3.93
N SER A 90 0.58 7.78 4.75
CA SER A 90 2.00 7.78 4.40
C SER A 90 2.76 6.82 5.31
N VAL A 91 3.49 5.88 4.72
CA VAL A 91 4.31 4.90 5.44
C VAL A 91 5.72 4.91 4.89
N CYS A 92 6.71 5.21 5.73
CA CYS A 92 8.11 5.18 5.30
C CYS A 92 8.63 3.74 5.30
N ASN A 93 8.48 2.99 6.39
CA ASN A 93 8.89 1.59 6.45
C ASN A 93 7.81 0.72 7.12
N ALA A 94 7.45 -0.40 6.48
CA ALA A 94 6.69 -1.44 7.15
C ALA A 94 7.06 -2.85 6.73
N SER A 95 7.23 -3.80 7.66
CA SER A 95 7.38 -5.21 7.23
C SER A 95 6.09 -5.77 6.64
N LYS A 96 4.94 -5.48 7.26
CA LYS A 96 3.61 -5.88 6.78
C LYS A 96 2.62 -4.74 6.87
N LEU A 97 1.95 -4.44 5.77
CA LEU A 97 0.92 -3.42 5.68
C LEU A 97 -0.35 -4.00 5.05
N SER A 98 -1.47 -3.88 5.77
CA SER A 98 -2.81 -4.20 5.27
C SER A 98 -3.67 -2.95 5.35
N VAL A 99 -4.24 -2.55 4.21
CA VAL A 99 -5.14 -1.39 4.11
C VAL A 99 -6.42 -1.83 3.44
N TYR A 100 -7.55 -1.59 4.10
CA TYR A 100 -8.84 -1.98 3.54
C TYR A 100 -9.40 -0.89 2.64
N ASP A 101 -9.52 0.35 3.10
CA ASP A 101 -9.98 1.49 2.30
C ASP A 101 -9.04 2.69 2.50
N THR A 102 -8.57 3.28 1.39
CA THR A 102 -7.82 4.54 1.43
C THR A 102 -8.00 5.41 0.20
N SER A 103 -8.21 6.72 0.36
CA SER A 103 -8.22 7.60 -0.83
C SER A 103 -6.81 7.76 -1.41
N MET A 104 -5.80 8.02 -0.58
CA MET A 104 -4.41 8.20 -1.00
C MET A 104 -3.46 7.41 -0.12
N LEU A 105 -2.65 6.53 -0.73
CA LEU A 105 -1.62 5.75 -0.04
C LEU A 105 -0.25 5.95 -0.71
N SER A 106 0.72 6.35 0.10
CA SER A 106 2.13 6.42 -0.27
C SER A 106 2.96 5.52 0.64
N VAL A 107 3.71 4.59 0.05
CA VAL A 107 4.58 3.66 0.78
C VAL A 107 5.98 3.73 0.18
N CYS A 108 6.99 4.02 1.01
CA CYS A 108 8.38 4.00 0.56
C CYS A 108 8.90 2.56 0.53
N ASP A 109 8.99 1.88 1.68
CA ASP A 109 9.52 0.52 1.77
C ASP A 109 8.55 -0.42 2.47
N THR A 110 8.26 -1.57 1.87
CA THR A 110 7.54 -2.63 2.55
C THR A 110 7.88 -4.05 2.09
N SER A 111 7.84 -5.05 2.98
CA SER A 111 8.00 -6.45 2.52
C SER A 111 6.70 -7.02 1.95
N THR A 112 5.56 -6.70 2.56
CA THR A 112 4.26 -7.21 2.11
C THR A 112 3.20 -6.14 2.26
N LEU A 113 2.55 -5.80 1.15
CA LEU A 113 1.45 -4.84 1.08
C LEU A 113 0.21 -5.50 0.47
N SER A 114 -0.89 -5.43 1.20
CA SER A 114 -2.23 -5.79 0.73
C SER A 114 -3.14 -4.56 0.79
N VAL A 115 -3.76 -4.22 -0.32
CA VAL A 115 -4.71 -3.11 -0.44
C VAL A 115 -6.01 -3.62 -1.04
N CYS A 116 -7.13 -3.43 -0.36
CA CYS A 116 -8.43 -3.80 -0.91
C CYS A 116 -8.96 -2.71 -1.84
N ASP A 117 -9.05 -1.46 -1.39
CA ASP A 117 -9.51 -0.33 -2.20
C ASP A 117 -8.56 0.86 -2.02
N ALA A 118 -8.12 1.46 -3.14
CA ALA A 118 -7.53 2.78 -3.11
C ALA A 118 -7.83 3.64 -4.34
N SER A 119 -8.10 4.94 -4.17
CA SER A 119 -8.18 5.84 -5.33
C SER A 119 -6.80 6.09 -5.95
N THR A 120 -5.77 6.29 -5.12
CA THR A 120 -4.39 6.48 -5.58
C THR A 120 -3.41 5.75 -4.68
N LEU A 121 -2.56 4.92 -5.30
CA LEU A 121 -1.52 4.14 -4.64
C LEU A 121 -0.16 4.37 -5.30
N SER A 122 0.81 4.82 -4.50
CA SER A 122 2.22 4.94 -4.90
C SER A 122 3.08 4.08 -3.99
N VAL A 123 3.89 3.20 -4.59
CA VAL A 123 4.80 2.30 -3.87
C VAL A 123 6.19 2.41 -4.47
N CYS A 124 7.20 2.75 -3.67
CA CYS A 124 8.58 2.79 -4.16
C CYS A 124 9.15 1.38 -4.22
N ASP A 125 9.26 0.69 -3.09
CA ASP A 125 9.88 -0.62 -3.00
C ASP A 125 9.00 -1.61 -2.23
N THR A 126 8.71 -2.76 -2.86
CA THR A 126 7.97 -3.85 -2.22
C THR A 126 8.44 -5.25 -2.64
N SER A 127 8.46 -6.21 -1.71
CA SER A 127 8.67 -7.60 -2.14
C SER A 127 7.39 -8.22 -2.71
N THR A 128 6.25 -7.97 -2.06
CA THR A 128 4.96 -8.52 -2.51
C THR A 128 3.87 -7.47 -2.37
N LEU A 129 3.18 -7.18 -3.46
CA LEU A 129 2.05 -6.28 -3.53
C LEU A 129 0.83 -6.98 -4.13
N SER A 130 -0.27 -6.97 -3.38
CA SER A 130 -1.59 -7.37 -3.84
C SER A 130 -2.56 -6.20 -3.72
N VAL A 131 -3.21 -5.87 -4.84
CA VAL A 131 -4.21 -4.81 -4.92
C VAL A 131 -5.48 -5.36 -5.55
N SER A 132 -6.61 -5.18 -4.87
CA SER A 132 -7.90 -5.63 -5.40
C SER A 132 -8.51 -4.59 -6.32
N ASP A 133 -8.75 -3.37 -5.84
CA ASP A 133 -9.28 -2.26 -6.65
C ASP A 133 -8.42 -1.01 -6.47
N THR A 134 -8.00 -0.40 -7.59
CA THR A 134 -7.44 0.94 -7.53
C THR A 134 -7.61 1.76 -8.80
N SER A 135 -7.92 3.05 -8.69
CA SER A 135 -8.01 3.91 -9.89
C SER A 135 -6.63 4.21 -10.48
N THR A 136 -5.62 4.50 -9.66
CA THR A 136 -4.26 4.80 -10.14
C THR A 136 -3.21 4.14 -9.26
N LEU A 137 -2.36 3.33 -9.90
CA LEU A 137 -1.27 2.61 -9.26
C LEU A 137 0.06 2.93 -9.93
N SER A 138 1.02 3.40 -9.13
CA SER A 138 2.42 3.57 -9.52
C SER A 138 3.32 2.72 -8.63
N VAL A 139 4.15 1.87 -9.24
CA VAL A 139 5.11 1.01 -8.52
C VAL A 139 6.50 1.17 -9.12
N CYS A 140 7.49 1.55 -8.32
CA CYS A 140 8.87 1.64 -8.82
C CYS A 140 9.52 0.25 -8.87
N ASN A 141 9.49 -0.51 -7.77
CA ASN A 141 10.08 -1.84 -7.69
C ASN A 141 9.17 -2.83 -6.96
N ALA A 142 8.92 -3.98 -7.58
CA ALA A 142 8.26 -5.11 -6.95
C ALA A 142 8.93 -6.45 -7.26
N SER A 143 9.06 -7.38 -6.31
CA SER A 143 9.37 -8.77 -6.70
C SER A 143 8.13 -9.47 -7.26
N THR A 144 6.96 -9.26 -6.65
CA THR A 144 5.69 -9.82 -7.13
C THR A 144 4.59 -8.78 -6.99
N LEU A 145 3.87 -8.55 -8.08
CA LEU A 145 2.74 -7.63 -8.16
C LEU A 145 1.52 -8.36 -8.73
N SER A 146 0.41 -8.33 -7.99
CA SER A 146 -0.90 -8.82 -8.41
C SER A 146 -1.93 -7.71 -8.32
N VAL A 147 -2.60 -7.41 -9.41
CA VAL A 147 -3.64 -6.38 -9.51
C VAL A 147 -4.90 -6.98 -10.12
N CYS A 148 -6.04 -6.87 -9.43
CA CYS A 148 -7.30 -7.37 -9.96
C CYS A 148 -7.97 -6.33 -10.84
N ASP A 149 -8.38 -5.18 -10.29
CA ASP A 149 -9.10 -4.13 -11.01
C ASP A 149 -8.34 -2.81 -10.94
N ASN A 150 -8.03 -2.23 -12.10
CA ASN A 150 -7.34 -0.96 -12.15
C ASN A 150 -7.67 -0.08 -13.38
N SER A 151 -7.72 1.24 -13.21
CA SER A 151 -7.88 2.14 -14.39
C SER A 151 -6.55 2.52 -15.03
N SER A 152 -5.51 2.80 -14.25
CA SER A 152 -4.18 3.11 -14.77
C SER A 152 -3.08 2.54 -13.89
N LEU A 153 -2.22 1.73 -14.50
CA LEU A 153 -1.10 1.03 -13.86
C LEU A 153 0.20 1.42 -14.56
N SER A 154 1.14 1.93 -13.77
CA SER A 154 2.51 2.21 -14.19
C SER A 154 3.48 1.48 -13.27
N VAL A 155 4.36 0.65 -13.85
CA VAL A 155 5.39 -0.06 -13.10
C VAL A 155 6.73 0.08 -13.81
N CYS A 156 7.78 0.33 -13.04
CA CYS A 156 9.14 0.40 -13.57
C CYS A 156 9.76 -0.99 -13.60
N ASP A 157 10.02 -1.60 -12.44
CA ASP A 157 10.74 -2.88 -12.36
C ASP A 157 9.93 -3.93 -11.59
N THR A 158 9.68 -5.08 -12.21
CA THR A 158 9.05 -6.21 -11.52
C THR A 158 9.59 -7.58 -11.94
N SER A 159 9.70 -8.54 -11.01
CA SER A 159 10.03 -9.91 -11.41
C SER A 159 8.80 -10.67 -11.92
N THR A 160 7.63 -10.43 -11.34
CA THR A 160 6.38 -11.09 -11.74
C THR A 160 5.24 -10.12 -11.60
N LEU A 161 4.53 -9.88 -12.70
CA LEU A 161 3.32 -9.08 -12.76
C LEU A 161 2.15 -9.92 -13.24
N SER A 162 1.05 -9.89 -12.48
CA SER A 162 -0.24 -10.44 -12.85
C SER A 162 -1.30 -9.34 -12.79
N VAL A 163 -2.02 -9.12 -13.88
CA VAL A 163 -3.11 -8.14 -13.98
C VAL A 163 -4.34 -8.81 -14.55
N CYS A 164 -5.46 -8.74 -13.82
CA CYS A 164 -6.74 -9.29 -14.31
C CYS A 164 -7.42 -8.29 -15.24
N ASP A 165 -7.80 -7.12 -14.74
CA ASP A 165 -8.59 -6.11 -15.44
C ASP A 165 -7.91 -4.74 -15.34
N THR A 166 -7.44 -4.20 -16.47
CA THR A 166 -6.94 -2.81 -16.51
C THR A 166 -7.31 -2.03 -17.77
N SER A 167 -7.58 -0.73 -17.62
CA SER A 167 -7.79 0.13 -18.80
C SER A 167 -6.47 0.54 -19.45
N SER A 168 -5.39 0.72 -18.69
CA SER A 168 -4.10 1.18 -19.23
C SER A 168 -2.94 0.65 -18.39
N LEU A 169 -2.02 -0.06 -19.05
CA LEU A 169 -0.84 -0.65 -18.46
C LEU A 169 0.44 -0.12 -19.13
N SER A 170 1.37 0.41 -18.32
CA SER A 170 2.71 0.80 -18.74
C SER A 170 3.76 0.10 -17.88
N GLU A 171 4.56 -0.77 -18.49
CA GLU A 171 5.59 -1.58 -17.84
C GLU A 171 6.96 -1.34 -18.47
N CYS A 172 7.99 -1.06 -17.65
CA CYS A 172 9.34 -0.86 -18.17
C CYS A 172 10.15 -2.17 -18.23
N ASP A 173 10.34 -2.87 -17.11
CA ASP A 173 11.12 -4.11 -17.03
C ASP A 173 10.33 -5.16 -16.24
N THR A 174 10.02 -6.29 -16.91
CA THR A 174 9.47 -7.45 -16.23
C THR A 174 10.01 -8.79 -16.70
N SER A 175 10.27 -9.70 -15.75
CA SER A 175 10.66 -11.08 -16.14
C SER A 175 9.45 -11.89 -16.60
N THR A 176 8.30 -11.75 -15.93
CA THR A 176 7.07 -12.51 -16.23
C THR A 176 5.87 -11.59 -16.14
N LEU A 177 5.10 -11.51 -17.23
CA LEU A 177 3.89 -10.70 -17.32
C LEU A 177 2.69 -11.58 -17.73
N ASN A 178 1.68 -11.61 -16.87
CA ASN A 178 0.38 -12.23 -17.13
C ASN A 178 -0.70 -11.14 -17.13
N VAL A 179 -1.47 -11.05 -18.21
CA VAL A 179 -2.53 -10.06 -18.38
C VAL A 179 -3.76 -10.75 -18.95
N CYS A 180 -4.93 -10.57 -18.34
CA CYS A 180 -6.19 -11.14 -18.83
C CYS A 180 -6.94 -10.15 -19.73
N ASP A 181 -7.39 -9.02 -19.17
CA ASP A 181 -8.22 -8.03 -19.84
C ASP A 181 -7.55 -6.65 -19.77
N THR A 182 -7.10 -6.14 -20.91
CA THR A 182 -6.44 -4.82 -20.99
C THR A 182 -6.81 -4.04 -22.24
N SER A 183 -7.21 -2.78 -22.05
CA SER A 183 -7.59 -1.89 -23.18
C SER A 183 -6.39 -1.23 -23.86
N SER A 184 -5.31 -0.97 -23.14
CA SER A 184 -4.09 -0.35 -23.68
C SER A 184 -2.86 -0.86 -22.94
N LEU A 185 -1.85 -1.32 -23.69
CA LEU A 185 -0.66 -1.97 -23.15
C LEU A 185 0.62 -1.39 -23.78
N SER A 186 1.52 -0.89 -22.94
CA SER A 186 2.87 -0.44 -23.30
C SER A 186 3.90 -1.20 -22.47
N VAL A 187 4.83 -1.89 -23.14
CA VAL A 187 5.85 -2.71 -22.49
C VAL A 187 7.19 -2.52 -23.19
N CYS A 188 8.26 -2.23 -22.43
CA CYS A 188 9.60 -2.02 -23.00
C CYS A 188 10.43 -3.31 -23.03
N ASP A 189 10.74 -3.89 -21.86
CA ASP A 189 11.57 -5.09 -21.72
C ASP A 189 10.79 -6.20 -20.99
N THR A 190 10.57 -7.33 -21.66
CA THR A 190 9.92 -8.50 -21.05
C THR A 190 10.53 -9.82 -21.50
N SER A 191 10.87 -10.67 -20.52
CA SER A 191 11.48 -11.98 -20.80
C SER A 191 10.47 -13.06 -21.17
N THR A 192 9.30 -13.09 -20.55
CA THR A 192 8.25 -14.11 -20.79
C THR A 192 6.86 -13.49 -20.86
N LEU A 193 6.14 -13.84 -21.95
CA LEU A 193 4.76 -13.46 -22.22
C LEU A 193 3.96 -14.71 -22.61
N PRO A 194 3.25 -15.36 -21.69
CA PRO A 194 2.22 -16.32 -22.06
C PRO A 194 1.01 -15.55 -22.61
N LEU A 195 0.92 -15.48 -23.94
CA LEU A 195 -0.26 -14.96 -24.64
C LEU A 195 -1.31 -16.08 -24.73
N ASP A 196 -2.17 -16.19 -23.73
CA ASP A 196 -3.47 -16.85 -23.92
C ASP A 196 -4.52 -15.73 -24.01
N GLN A 197 -5.13 -15.57 -25.19
CA GLN A 197 -6.32 -14.74 -25.54
C GLN A 197 -6.08 -13.39 -26.25
N GLU A 198 -7.12 -13.00 -27.01
CA GLU A 198 -7.19 -11.92 -28.00
C GLU A 198 -6.75 -10.56 -27.46
N ILE A 199 -5.50 -10.17 -27.68
CA ILE A 199 -5.13 -8.74 -27.62
C ILE A 199 -5.79 -8.07 -28.84
N PRO A 200 -6.78 -7.18 -28.68
CA PRO A 200 -7.31 -6.42 -29.81
C PRO A 200 -6.15 -5.63 -30.44
N PRO A 201 -6.06 -5.55 -31.78
CA PRO A 201 -4.95 -4.90 -32.47
C PRO A 201 -5.07 -3.39 -32.33
N LEU A 202 -4.75 -2.85 -31.16
CA LEU A 202 -4.72 -1.41 -30.94
C LEU A 202 -3.44 -1.04 -30.18
N LEU A 203 -2.51 -0.54 -30.99
CA LEU A 203 -1.44 0.38 -30.62
C LEU A 203 -0.30 -0.20 -29.76
N MET A 204 0.45 -1.16 -30.31
CA MET A 204 1.89 -1.22 -30.04
C MET A 204 2.54 0.04 -30.64
N THR A 205 2.48 1.17 -29.93
CA THR A 205 3.23 2.38 -30.27
C THR A 205 4.22 2.67 -29.16
N ASP A 206 5.36 1.99 -29.17
CA ASP A 206 6.57 2.69 -29.58
C ASP A 206 7.68 1.70 -29.95
N THR A 207 8.40 2.07 -31.00
CA THR A 207 9.46 1.26 -31.61
C THR A 207 10.77 1.61 -30.92
N SER A 208 10.95 1.17 -29.68
CA SER A 208 12.21 1.36 -28.95
C SER A 208 12.65 0.06 -28.29
N VAL A 209 13.20 -0.84 -29.11
CA VAL A 209 14.06 -1.98 -28.72
C VAL A 209 13.44 -2.96 -27.71
N CYS A 210 12.26 -3.52 -27.97
CA CYS A 210 11.83 -4.72 -27.25
C CYS A 210 12.70 -5.91 -27.68
N LYS A 211 13.58 -6.39 -26.80
CA LYS A 211 14.16 -7.74 -26.95
C LYS A 211 13.14 -8.77 -26.48
N PHE A 212 12.20 -9.14 -27.35
CA PHE A 212 11.38 -10.32 -27.11
C PHE A 212 12.24 -11.58 -27.24
N THR A 213 12.46 -12.31 -26.14
CA THR A 213 12.94 -13.70 -26.23
C THR A 213 11.71 -14.59 -26.33
N THR A 214 11.16 -14.72 -27.54
CA THR A 214 9.97 -15.54 -27.78
C THR A 214 10.32 -17.01 -27.60
N ASN A 215 9.89 -17.64 -26.50
CA ASN A 215 9.77 -19.09 -26.42
C ASN A 215 8.36 -19.45 -26.93
N ALA A 216 8.15 -19.30 -28.23
CA ALA A 216 6.85 -19.54 -28.85
C ALA A 216 6.53 -21.04 -28.86
N ILE A 217 5.55 -21.46 -28.05
CA ILE A 217 4.79 -22.68 -28.34
C ILE A 217 3.55 -22.21 -29.09
N PHE A 218 3.64 -22.15 -30.42
CA PHE A 218 2.45 -22.05 -31.27
C PHE A 218 1.67 -23.35 -31.16
N HIS A 219 0.54 -23.36 -30.48
CA HIS A 219 -0.49 -24.35 -30.76
C HIS A 219 -1.49 -23.71 -31.74
N THR A 220 -1.39 -24.15 -32.98
CA THR A 220 -2.28 -23.79 -34.10
C THR A 220 -3.70 -24.24 -33.76
N LEU A 221 -4.70 -23.36 -33.94
CA LEU A 221 -6.02 -23.65 -34.51
C LEU A 221 -6.67 -22.34 -34.97
#